data_AF-A0A931EYT7-F1
#
_entry.id   AF-A0A931EYT7-F1
#
_cell.length_a   1.000
_cell.length_b   1.000
_cell.length_c   1.000
_cell.angle_alpha   90.00
_cell.angle_beta   90.00
_cell.angle_gamma   90.00
#
_symmetry.space_group_name_H-M   'P 1'
#
loop_
_entity.id
_entity.type
_entity.pdbx_description
1 polymer ?
#
loop_
_entity_poly.entity_id
_entity_poly.type
_entity_poly.pdbx_seq_one_letter_code
_entity_poly.pdbx_strand_id
1 'polypeptide(L)'
;MAKDSLTIKVRITGVRETLKAFKDLPEDASTELREGTLALSQLLAKKVEAAGRSDSPQSALVAGTVRARKDRVPVIVAGGPKKVGSRRTPARKILFGSEFGATTLKQFRPHVGNGSYWFFQTVEAHQHEIDSAWNKVAGDIARKFGGDG
;
A
#
# COMPACT_ATOMS: atom_id res chain seq x y z
N MET A 1 15.77 5.37 13.41
CA MET A 1 14.80 4.31 13.78
C MET A 1 14.59 3.40 12.58
N ALA A 2 14.97 2.13 12.69
CA ALA A 2 14.82 1.16 11.59
C ALA A 2 13.32 1.01 11.24
N LYS A 3 12.98 1.13 9.96
CA LYS A 3 11.59 1.01 9.48
C LYS A 3 11.13 -0.45 9.62
N ASP A 4 10.48 -0.75 10.74
CA ASP A 4 10.02 -2.08 11.17
C ASP A 4 8.86 -2.68 10.33
N SER A 5 8.36 -1.97 9.33
CA SER A 5 7.20 -2.33 8.51
C SER A 5 7.50 -2.24 7.02
N LEU A 6 7.00 -3.21 6.24
CA LEU A 6 7.04 -3.12 4.78
C LEU A 6 6.19 -1.93 4.34
N THR A 7 6.77 -1.05 3.54
CA THR A 7 6.09 0.12 2.99
C THR A 7 6.13 0.04 1.48
N ILE A 8 4.96 -0.02 0.85
CA ILE A 8 4.84 0.02 -0.60
C ILE A 8 4.28 1.37 -1.01
N LYS A 9 5.00 2.02 -1.93
CA LYS A 9 4.49 3.13 -2.71
C LYS A 9 4.02 2.57 -4.05
N VAL A 10 2.75 2.76 -4.36
CA VAL A 10 2.20 2.30 -5.64
C VAL A 10 2.83 3.13 -6.76
N ARG A 11 3.23 2.47 -7.86
CA ARG A 11 3.75 3.16 -9.04
C ARG A 11 2.59 3.82 -9.78
N ILE A 12 2.74 5.11 -10.05
CA ILE A 12 1.74 5.95 -10.71
C ILE A 12 2.40 6.58 -11.95
N THR A 13 1.69 6.56 -13.06
CA THR A 13 2.14 7.15 -14.33
C THR A 13 2.00 8.67 -14.26
N GLY A 14 3.00 9.42 -14.72
CA GLY A 14 2.96 10.90 -14.71
C GLY A 14 3.11 11.56 -13.34
N VAL A 15 3.38 10.78 -12.28
CA VAL A 15 3.42 11.27 -10.90
C VAL A 15 4.42 12.41 -10.68
N ARG A 16 5.54 12.41 -11.39
CA ARG A 16 6.59 13.44 -11.21
C ARG A 16 6.14 14.77 -11.79
N GLU A 17 5.55 14.71 -12.98
CA GLU A 17 5.01 15.84 -13.73
C GLU A 17 3.86 16.48 -12.95
N THR A 18 2.92 15.67 -12.46
CA THR A 18 1.82 16.13 -11.61
C THR A 18 2.34 16.74 -10.31
N LEU A 19 3.26 16.08 -9.59
CA LEU A 19 3.80 16.64 -8.35
C LEU A 19 4.62 17.91 -8.58
N LYS A 20 5.19 18.10 -9.77
CA LYS A 20 5.86 19.34 -10.17
C LYS A 20 4.83 20.46 -10.35
N ALA A 21 3.75 20.22 -11.09
CA ALA A 21 2.68 21.20 -11.28
C ALA A 21 2.03 21.63 -9.94
N PHE A 22 1.90 20.68 -9.00
CA PHE A 22 1.38 20.96 -7.66
C PHE A 22 2.30 21.83 -6.78
N LYS A 23 3.56 22.07 -7.18
CA LYS A 23 4.43 23.01 -6.46
C LYS A 23 4.03 24.47 -6.68
N ASP A 24 3.42 24.75 -7.82
CA ASP A 24 3.02 26.10 -8.22
C ASP A 24 1.59 26.43 -7.72
N LEU A 25 0.90 25.45 -7.14
CA LEU A 25 -0.43 25.59 -6.53
C LEU A 25 -0.34 25.93 -5.02
N PRO A 26 -1.41 26.49 -4.43
CA PRO A 26 -1.50 26.71 -2.99
C PRO A 26 -1.31 25.43 -2.18
N GLU A 27 -0.85 25.56 -0.92
CA GLU A 27 -0.62 24.41 -0.02
C GLU A 27 -1.88 23.55 0.18
N ASP A 28 -3.06 24.18 0.13
CA ASP A 28 -4.37 23.51 0.21
C ASP A 28 -4.55 22.45 -0.88
N ALA A 29 -4.06 22.68 -2.10
CA ALA A 29 -4.11 21.69 -3.19
C ALA A 29 -3.29 20.43 -2.83
N SER A 30 -2.13 20.61 -2.21
CA SER A 30 -1.31 19.49 -1.74
C SER A 30 -1.96 18.76 -0.56
N THR A 31 -2.70 19.46 0.29
CA THR A 31 -3.47 18.85 1.39
C THR A 31 -4.65 18.03 0.86
N GLU A 32 -5.43 18.59 -0.07
CA GLU A 32 -6.53 17.88 -0.75
C GLU A 32 -6.02 16.64 -1.49
N LEU A 33 -4.85 16.74 -2.16
CA LEU A 33 -4.27 15.59 -2.85
C LEU A 33 -3.92 14.47 -1.87
N ARG A 34 -3.34 14.80 -0.72
CA ARG A 34 -3.02 13.81 0.33
C ARG A 34 -4.29 13.14 0.88
N GLU A 35 -5.40 13.87 0.97
CA GLU A 35 -6.68 13.37 1.48
C GLU A 35 -7.39 12.47 0.47
N GLY A 36 -7.50 12.92 -0.79
CA GLY A 36 -8.03 12.07 -1.87
C GLY A 36 -7.20 10.80 -2.05
N THR A 37 -5.87 10.92 -1.97
CA THR A 37 -4.95 9.78 -2.03
C THR A 37 -5.08 8.83 -0.83
N LEU A 38 -5.38 9.35 0.36
CA LEU A 38 -5.60 8.53 1.55
C LEU A 38 -6.81 7.62 1.36
N ALA A 39 -7.91 8.12 0.80
CA ALA A 39 -9.10 7.31 0.52
C ALA A 39 -8.78 6.15 -0.44
N LEU A 40 -8.02 6.40 -1.52
CA LEU A 40 -7.56 5.36 -2.43
C LEU A 40 -6.68 4.32 -1.73
N SER A 41 -5.75 4.79 -0.90
CA SER A 41 -4.86 3.92 -0.13
C SER A 41 -5.63 3.06 0.88
N GLN A 42 -6.70 3.59 1.49
CA GLN A 42 -7.57 2.85 2.40
C GLN A 42 -8.36 1.75 1.68
N LEU A 43 -8.89 2.03 0.48
CA LEU A 43 -9.55 1.02 -0.34
C LEU A 43 -8.59 -0.10 -0.73
N LEU A 44 -7.39 0.24 -1.21
CA LEU A 44 -6.36 -0.77 -1.51
C LEU A 44 -5.97 -1.57 -0.25
N ALA A 45 -5.76 -0.91 0.89
CA ALA A 45 -5.43 -1.59 2.14
C ALA A 45 -6.50 -2.62 2.55
N LYS A 46 -7.79 -2.30 2.39
CA LYS A 46 -8.88 -3.24 2.65
C LYS A 46 -8.87 -4.44 1.70
N LYS A 47 -8.62 -4.21 0.40
CA LYS A 47 -8.52 -5.30 -0.60
C LYS A 47 -7.35 -6.23 -0.27
N VAL A 48 -6.19 -5.67 0.05
CA VAL A 48 -4.98 -6.42 0.41
C VAL A 48 -5.18 -7.16 1.75
N GLU A 49 -5.82 -6.54 2.73
CA GLU A 49 -6.19 -7.23 3.98
C GLU A 49 -7.13 -8.41 3.73
N ALA A 50 -8.15 -8.24 2.88
CA ALA A 50 -9.08 -9.31 2.53
C ALA A 50 -8.38 -10.47 1.82
N ALA A 51 -7.47 -10.17 0.88
CA ALA A 51 -6.63 -11.17 0.21
C ALA A 51 -5.77 -11.93 1.24
N GLY A 52 -5.06 -11.22 2.12
CA GLY A 52 -4.23 -11.86 3.14
C GLY A 52 -5.01 -12.74 4.12
N ARG A 53 -6.24 -12.35 4.49
CA ARG A 53 -7.12 -13.14 5.36
C ARG A 53 -7.61 -14.44 4.70
N SER A 54 -7.77 -14.45 3.38
CA SER A 54 -8.27 -15.60 2.62
C SER A 54 -7.16 -16.49 2.04
N ASP A 55 -5.91 -16.05 2.10
CA ASP A 55 -4.77 -16.70 1.44
C ASP A 55 -4.16 -17.86 2.24
N SER A 56 -3.68 -17.62 3.46
CA SER A 56 -3.12 -18.67 4.32
C SER A 56 -3.23 -18.32 5.80
N PRO A 57 -3.12 -19.30 6.74
CA PRO A 57 -3.13 -18.98 8.17
C PRO A 57 -2.05 -17.98 8.58
N GLN A 58 -0.85 -18.05 8.01
CA GLN A 58 0.23 -17.10 8.32
C GLN A 58 -0.04 -15.72 7.73
N SER A 59 -0.59 -15.67 6.51
CA SER A 59 -1.00 -14.42 5.86
C SER A 59 -2.11 -13.74 6.66
N ALA A 60 -3.10 -14.50 7.14
CA ALA A 60 -4.21 -13.99 7.93
C ALA A 60 -3.76 -13.36 9.25
N LEU A 61 -2.72 -13.90 9.90
CA LEU A 61 -2.13 -13.29 11.10
C LEU A 61 -1.55 -11.90 10.83
N VAL A 62 -1.00 -11.68 9.64
CA VAL A 62 -0.35 -10.42 9.25
C VAL A 62 -1.32 -9.47 8.56
N ALA A 63 -2.38 -9.97 7.92
CA ALA A 63 -3.34 -9.18 7.16
C ALA A 63 -3.94 -8.03 7.98
N GLY A 64 -4.26 -8.26 9.26
CA GLY A 64 -4.77 -7.22 10.18
C GLY A 64 -3.73 -6.16 10.61
N THR A 65 -2.57 -6.12 9.96
CA THR A 65 -1.55 -5.07 10.12
C THR A 65 -1.44 -4.15 8.91
N VAL A 66 -2.14 -4.51 7.81
CA VAL A 66 -2.19 -3.71 6.59
C VAL A 66 -2.91 -2.40 6.89
N ARG A 67 -2.30 -1.28 6.54
CA ARG A 67 -2.89 0.06 6.74
C ARG A 67 -2.42 1.03 5.68
N ALA A 68 -3.29 1.99 5.37
CA ALA A 68 -2.97 3.13 4.53
C ALA A 68 -2.11 4.16 5.28
N ARG A 69 -1.32 4.93 4.54
CA ARG A 69 -0.60 6.09 5.06
C ARG A 69 -0.92 7.32 4.23
N LYS A 70 -1.19 8.46 4.89
CA LYS A 70 -1.40 9.75 4.22
C LYS A 70 -0.08 10.18 3.55
N ASP A 71 -0.11 10.32 2.23
CA ASP A 71 0.96 10.82 1.38
C ASP A 71 0.34 11.37 0.08
N ARG A 72 1.11 12.07 -0.76
CA ARG A 72 0.65 12.61 -2.05
C ARG A 72 0.53 11.52 -3.13
N VAL A 73 1.05 10.33 -2.85
CA VAL A 73 0.96 9.13 -3.70
C VAL A 73 0.36 8.00 -2.89
N PRO A 74 -0.30 7.00 -3.50
CA PRO A 74 -0.91 5.92 -2.74
C PRO A 74 0.15 5.09 -2.01
N VAL A 75 0.01 4.96 -0.68
CA VAL A 75 0.95 4.24 0.18
C VAL A 75 0.20 3.31 1.12
N ILE A 76 0.59 2.04 1.10
CA ILE A 76 0.17 1.05 2.08
C ILE A 76 1.38 0.49 2.82
N VAL A 77 1.17 0.11 4.08
CA VAL A 77 2.18 -0.54 4.90
C VAL A 77 1.62 -1.79 5.55
N ALA A 78 2.46 -2.80 5.74
CA ALA A 78 2.09 -4.05 6.40
C ALA A 78 3.22 -4.57 7.31
N GLY A 79 2.82 -5.44 8.23
CA GLY A 79 3.69 -5.98 9.26
C GLY A 79 3.91 -4.97 10.40
N GLY A 80 5.17 -4.76 10.76
CA GLY A 80 5.52 -3.92 11.90
C GLY A 80 5.78 -4.69 13.20
N PRO A 81 5.92 -3.95 14.32
CA PRO A 81 6.16 -4.51 15.63
C PRO A 81 4.91 -5.11 16.29
N LYS A 82 3.72 -4.96 15.67
CA LYS A 82 2.46 -5.52 16.20
C LYS A 82 2.62 -7.01 16.39
N LYS A 83 2.34 -7.49 17.61
CA LYS A 83 2.43 -8.91 17.98
C LYS A 83 1.17 -9.63 17.49
N VAL A 84 1.36 -10.76 16.81
CA VAL A 84 0.26 -11.54 16.20
C VAL A 84 0.41 -13.03 16.53
N GLY A 85 -0.71 -13.76 16.43
CA GLY A 85 -0.80 -15.18 16.77
C GLY A 85 -0.64 -15.48 18.27
N SER A 86 -0.77 -16.75 18.64
CA SER A 86 -0.69 -17.21 20.04
C SER A 86 0.69 -16.95 20.67
N ARG A 87 1.76 -17.06 19.88
CA ARG A 87 3.15 -16.82 20.34
C ARG A 87 3.53 -15.34 20.41
N ARG A 88 2.59 -14.42 20.13
CA ARG A 88 2.80 -12.97 20.15
C ARG A 88 4.02 -12.53 19.33
N THR A 89 4.25 -13.19 18.20
CA THR A 89 5.38 -12.93 17.30
C THR A 89 5.18 -11.58 16.61
N PRO A 90 6.19 -10.72 16.49
CA PRO A 90 6.07 -9.50 15.69
C PRO A 90 5.70 -9.81 14.24
N ALA A 91 4.68 -9.14 13.70
CA ALA A 91 4.14 -9.38 12.36
C ALA A 91 5.21 -9.29 11.26
N ARG A 92 6.21 -8.39 11.42
CA ARG A 92 7.36 -8.30 10.49
C ARG A 92 8.13 -9.61 10.31
N LYS A 93 8.18 -10.49 11.32
CA LYS A 93 8.88 -11.77 11.25
C LYS A 93 8.09 -12.82 10.45
N ILE A 94 6.78 -12.64 10.31
CA ILE A 94 5.89 -13.56 9.61
C ILE A 94 5.66 -13.06 8.17
N LEU A 95 5.59 -11.74 7.98
CA LEU A 95 5.24 -11.09 6.71
C LEU A 95 6.00 -11.66 5.50
N PHE A 96 7.32 -11.73 5.56
CA PHE A 96 8.10 -12.21 4.41
C PHE A 96 7.84 -13.69 4.10
N GLY A 97 7.76 -14.54 5.13
CA GLY A 97 7.47 -15.96 4.94
C GLY A 97 6.02 -16.22 4.47
N SER A 98 5.06 -15.41 4.90
CA SER A 98 3.68 -15.52 4.40
C SER A 98 3.53 -15.02 2.96
N GLU A 99 4.30 -13.98 2.60
CA GLU A 99 4.27 -13.34 1.27
C GLU A 99 5.04 -14.09 0.19
N PHE A 100 6.20 -14.64 0.51
CA PHE A 100 7.11 -15.25 -0.46
C PHE A 100 7.34 -16.75 -0.22
N GLY A 101 6.87 -17.28 0.90
CA GLY A 101 7.17 -18.64 1.32
C GLY A 101 8.58 -18.80 1.90
N ALA A 102 8.96 -20.04 2.16
CA ALA A 102 10.29 -20.40 2.63
C ALA A 102 10.70 -21.79 2.12
N THR A 103 12.01 -22.04 2.02
CA THR A 103 12.56 -23.34 1.62
C THR A 103 12.72 -24.31 2.79
N THR A 104 13.06 -23.79 3.98
CA THR A 104 13.40 -24.61 5.17
C THR A 104 12.35 -24.57 6.27
N LEU A 105 11.50 -23.54 6.28
CA LEU A 105 10.54 -23.29 7.36
C LEU A 105 9.16 -23.85 7.00
N LYS A 106 8.83 -25.03 7.53
CA LYS A 106 7.59 -25.78 7.23
C LYS A 106 6.30 -25.04 7.54
N GLN A 107 6.33 -24.01 8.40
CA GLN A 107 5.15 -23.20 8.71
C GLN A 107 4.74 -22.26 7.57
N PHE A 108 5.63 -22.04 6.60
CA PHE A 108 5.37 -21.23 5.42
C PHE A 108 5.22 -22.14 4.21
N ARG A 109 4.50 -21.66 3.19
CA ARG A 109 4.41 -22.33 1.89
C ARG A 109 5.78 -22.36 1.19
N PRO A 110 5.96 -23.20 0.15
CA PRO A 110 7.18 -23.20 -0.65
C PRO A 110 7.55 -21.82 -1.17
N HIS A 111 8.84 -21.55 -1.29
CA HIS A 111 9.31 -20.26 -1.80
C HIS A 111 8.94 -20.08 -3.28
N VAL A 112 8.39 -18.91 -3.66
CA VAL A 112 7.88 -18.65 -5.03
C VAL A 112 8.85 -17.91 -5.96
N GLY A 113 10.10 -17.73 -5.56
CA GLY A 113 11.10 -17.03 -6.37
C GLY A 113 10.78 -15.54 -6.43
N ASN A 114 10.58 -15.02 -7.65
CA ASN A 114 10.19 -13.62 -7.89
C ASN A 114 8.67 -13.40 -7.78
N GLY A 115 7.90 -14.44 -7.41
CA GLY A 115 6.46 -14.35 -7.21
C GLY A 115 6.06 -13.72 -5.88
N SER A 116 4.75 -13.64 -5.68
CA SER A 116 4.10 -13.12 -4.48
C SER A 116 2.84 -13.93 -4.24
N TYR A 117 2.45 -14.09 -2.98
CA TYR A 117 1.23 -14.82 -2.64
C TYR A 117 0.00 -13.94 -2.44
N TRP A 118 0.10 -12.80 -1.76
CA TRP A 118 -1.10 -12.03 -1.41
C TRP A 118 -0.89 -10.53 -1.40
N PHE A 119 0.20 -10.02 -0.83
CA PHE A 119 0.37 -8.58 -0.66
C PHE A 119 0.74 -7.89 -1.97
N PHE A 120 1.87 -8.27 -2.58
CA PHE A 120 2.35 -7.62 -3.81
C PHE A 120 1.47 -7.96 -5.00
N GLN A 121 1.08 -9.23 -5.17
CA GLN A 121 0.19 -9.67 -6.24
C GLN A 121 -1.13 -8.90 -6.24
N THR A 122 -1.72 -8.66 -5.05
CA THR A 122 -2.95 -7.87 -4.96
C THR A 122 -2.71 -6.39 -5.31
N VAL A 123 -1.58 -5.82 -4.88
CA VAL A 123 -1.22 -4.44 -5.25
C VAL A 123 -1.05 -4.30 -6.75
N GLU A 124 -0.35 -5.23 -7.38
CA GLU A 124 -0.11 -5.25 -8.83
C GLU A 124 -1.41 -5.45 -9.61
N ALA A 125 -2.29 -6.36 -9.17
CA ALA A 125 -3.60 -6.58 -9.78
C ALA A 125 -4.50 -5.33 -9.76
N HIS A 126 -4.33 -4.45 -8.78
CA HIS A 126 -5.09 -3.19 -8.66
C HIS A 126 -4.33 -1.95 -9.15
N GLN A 127 -3.13 -2.10 -9.71
CA GLN A 127 -2.29 -0.96 -10.06
C GLN A 127 -2.95 -0.03 -11.07
N HIS A 128 -3.57 -0.58 -12.12
CA HIS A 128 -4.24 0.21 -13.16
C HIS A 128 -5.44 1.01 -12.62
N GLU A 129 -6.25 0.40 -11.77
CA GLU A 129 -7.39 1.05 -11.11
C GLU A 129 -6.92 2.24 -10.26
N ILE A 130 -5.84 2.05 -9.49
CA ILE A 130 -5.28 3.08 -8.63
C ILE A 130 -4.63 4.20 -9.44
N ASP A 131 -3.91 3.87 -10.51
CA ASP A 131 -3.29 4.85 -11.41
C ASP A 131 -4.36 5.77 -12.02
N SER A 132 -5.44 5.18 -12.56
CA SER A 132 -6.55 5.94 -13.10
C SER A 132 -7.25 6.80 -12.04
N ALA A 133 -7.53 6.24 -10.86
CA ALA A 133 -8.25 6.94 -9.81
C ALA A 133 -7.41 8.10 -9.22
N TRP A 134 -6.11 7.89 -9.04
CA TRP A 134 -5.21 8.93 -8.55
C TRP A 134 -5.06 10.07 -9.56
N ASN A 135 -4.88 9.76 -10.85
CA ASN A 135 -4.80 10.78 -11.90
C ASN A 135 -6.07 11.61 -11.99
N LYS A 136 -7.25 10.97 -11.81
CA LYS A 136 -8.52 11.70 -11.72
C LYS A 136 -8.53 12.67 -10.54
N VAL A 137 -8.19 12.20 -9.34
CA VAL A 137 -8.13 13.05 -8.13
C VAL A 137 -7.18 14.24 -8.34
N ALA A 138 -5.98 13.98 -8.85
CA ALA A 138 -5.00 15.04 -9.09
C ALA A 138 -5.47 16.04 -10.15
N GLY A 139 -6.10 15.57 -11.23
CA GLY A 139 -6.66 16.43 -12.29
C GLY A 139 -7.85 17.26 -11.81
N ASP A 140 -8.72 16.71 -10.96
CA ASP A 140 -9.84 17.45 -10.35
C ASP A 140 -9.33 18.59 -9.47
N ILE A 141 -8.31 18.33 -8.65
CA ILE A 141 -7.68 19.35 -7.79
C ILE A 141 -6.93 20.38 -8.63
N ALA A 142 -6.15 19.96 -9.62
CA ALA A 142 -5.42 20.87 -10.49
C ALA A 142 -6.37 21.83 -11.23
N ARG A 143 -7.55 21.36 -11.67
CA ARG A 143 -8.58 22.22 -12.27
C ARG A 143 -9.21 23.19 -11.27
N LYS A 144 -9.49 22.71 -10.05
CA LYS A 144 -10.05 23.53 -8.98
C LYS A 144 -9.15 24.71 -8.60
N PHE A 145 -7.84 24.47 -8.50
CA PHE A 145 -6.88 25.50 -8.06
C PHE A 145 -6.17 26.22 -9.21
N GLY A 146 -6.17 25.65 -10.42
CA GLY A 146 -5.55 26.25 -11.61
C GLY A 146 -6.52 27.07 -12.47
N GLY A 147 -7.83 27.00 -12.21
CA GLY A 147 -8.86 27.78 -12.91
C GLY A 147 -9.11 29.19 -12.35
N ASP A 148 -8.49 29.54 -11.23
CA ASP A 148 -8.61 30.85 -10.57
C ASP A 148 -7.43 31.80 -10.89
N GLY A 149 -6.78 31.62 -12.05
CA GLY A 149 -5.65 32.44 -12.53
C GLY A 149 -5.95 33.19 -13.82
#